data_AF-A0A9P9HC58-F1
#
_entry.id   AF-A0A9P9HC58-F1
#
_cell.length_a   1.000
_cell.length_b   1.000
_cell.length_c   1.000
_cell.angle_alpha   90.00
_cell.angle_beta   90.00
_cell.angle_gamma   90.00
#
_symmetry.space_group_name_H-M   'P 1'
#
loop_
_entity.id
_entity.type
_entity.pdbx_description
1 polymer ?
#
loop_
_entity_poly.entity_id
_entity_poly.type
_entity_poly.pdbx_seq_one_letter_code
_entity_poly.pdbx_strand_id
1 'polypeptide(L)'
;MAPSRDKLLNWFIEDLSDQTLEKVRNHPGTVIEDGNFHLDVQGKTTNGHLNLQIQVDAHPKKTSLREWATQTVSGPAFLAVDEAMAPGEVREAFKNSIVDFNDKSQQRGKGTRVKKPKQNAEEKTEEPDQGGDKEKQNKKGKGKNKFGKW
;
A
#
# COMPACT_ATOMS: atom_id res chain seq x y z
N MET A 1 -24.09 21.72 -8.34
CA MET A 1 -22.72 21.25 -8.02
C MET A 1 -22.73 19.73 -7.98
N ALA A 2 -21.77 19.07 -8.63
CA ALA A 2 -21.63 17.62 -8.48
C ALA A 2 -21.16 17.30 -7.04
N PRO A 3 -21.63 16.20 -6.43
CA PRO A 3 -21.13 15.78 -5.13
C PRO A 3 -19.61 15.55 -5.20
N SER A 4 -18.90 15.93 -4.14
CA SER A 4 -17.47 15.67 -4.02
C SER A 4 -17.20 14.16 -3.92
N ARG A 5 -15.97 13.75 -4.25
CA ARG A 5 -15.52 12.35 -4.14
C ARG A 5 -15.83 11.78 -2.76
N ASP A 6 -15.46 12.48 -1.70
CA ASP A 6 -15.61 11.98 -0.33
C ASP A 6 -17.08 11.78 0.03
N LYS A 7 -17.97 12.62 -0.51
CA LYS A 7 -19.41 12.45 -0.36
C LYS A 7 -19.92 11.21 -1.09
N LEU A 8 -19.44 10.96 -2.31
CA LEU A 8 -19.78 9.76 -3.08
C LEU A 8 -19.24 8.48 -2.41
N LEU A 9 -18.02 8.52 -1.90
CA LEU A 9 -17.41 7.41 -1.18
C LEU A 9 -18.14 7.11 0.13
N ASN A 10 -18.50 8.15 0.90
CA ASN A 10 -19.29 7.98 2.12
C ASN A 10 -20.65 7.36 1.84
N TRP A 11 -21.32 7.77 0.75
CA TRP A 11 -22.56 7.12 0.31
C TRP A 11 -22.36 5.66 -0.06
N PHE A 12 -21.29 5.33 -0.78
CA PHE A 12 -20.96 3.94 -1.10
C PHE A 12 -20.72 3.11 0.18
N ILE A 13 -19.98 3.64 1.17
CA ILE A 13 -19.72 2.97 2.44
C ILE A 13 -21.02 2.76 3.24
N GLU A 14 -21.92 3.75 3.24
CA GLU A 14 -23.21 3.67 3.94
C GLU A 14 -24.19 2.69 3.28
N ASP A 15 -24.07 2.51 1.96
CA ASP A 15 -24.88 1.56 1.18
C ASP A 15 -24.40 0.09 1.34
N LEU A 16 -23.22 -0.15 1.95
CA LEU A 16 -22.73 -1.49 2.22
C LEU A 16 -23.62 -2.22 3.22
N SER A 17 -24.58 -3.00 2.71
CA SER A 17 -25.45 -3.84 3.54
C SER A 17 -24.68 -4.90 4.32
N ASP A 18 -25.25 -5.33 5.44
CA ASP A 18 -24.67 -6.35 6.31
C ASP A 18 -24.48 -7.67 5.54
N GLN A 19 -25.44 -8.01 4.67
CA GLN A 19 -25.34 -9.16 3.76
C GLN A 19 -24.16 -9.04 2.77
N THR A 20 -23.88 -7.83 2.29
CA THR A 20 -22.70 -7.60 1.43
C THR A 20 -21.44 -7.91 2.21
N LEU A 21 -21.32 -7.42 3.44
CA LEU A 21 -20.16 -7.64 4.30
C LEU A 21 -20.00 -9.11 4.73
N GLU A 22 -21.09 -9.86 4.87
CA GLU A 22 -21.03 -11.31 5.08
C GLU A 22 -20.48 -12.05 3.86
N LYS A 23 -20.88 -11.65 2.64
CA LYS A 23 -20.38 -12.27 1.39
C LYS A 23 -18.87 -12.12 1.24
N VAL A 24 -18.30 -11.02 1.73
CA VAL A 24 -16.84 -10.77 1.75
C VAL A 24 -16.07 -11.92 2.39
N ARG A 25 -16.63 -12.56 3.43
CA ARG A 25 -15.93 -13.64 4.15
C ARG A 25 -15.69 -14.88 3.30
N ASN A 26 -16.56 -15.11 2.34
CA ASN A 26 -16.60 -16.32 1.53
C ASN A 26 -16.15 -16.09 0.08
N HIS A 27 -15.93 -14.84 -0.33
CA HIS A 27 -15.64 -14.49 -1.71
C HIS A 27 -14.37 -13.64 -1.85
N PRO A 28 -13.27 -14.20 -2.40
CA PRO A 28 -12.11 -13.40 -2.76
C PRO A 28 -12.42 -12.51 -3.99
N GLY A 29 -11.74 -11.37 -4.11
CA GLY A 29 -11.93 -10.42 -5.20
C GLY A 29 -13.09 -9.45 -4.98
N THR A 30 -13.71 -9.01 -6.07
CA THR A 30 -14.72 -7.95 -6.05
C THR A 30 -16.05 -8.46 -5.49
N VAL A 31 -16.56 -7.80 -4.45
CA VAL A 31 -17.77 -8.21 -3.74
C VAL A 31 -18.99 -7.41 -4.20
N ILE A 32 -18.81 -6.11 -4.45
CA ILE A 32 -19.85 -5.22 -4.91
C ILE A 32 -19.23 -4.09 -5.74
N GLU A 33 -19.97 -3.63 -6.75
CA GLU A 33 -19.64 -2.49 -7.60
C GLU A 33 -20.89 -1.60 -7.78
N ASP A 34 -20.75 -0.28 -7.76
CA ASP A 34 -21.85 0.67 -8.03
C ASP A 34 -21.70 1.39 -9.40
N GLY A 35 -20.62 1.09 -10.12
CA GLY A 35 -20.21 1.72 -11.37
C GLY A 35 -19.37 2.98 -11.18
N ASN A 36 -19.02 3.38 -9.95
CA ASN A 36 -18.00 4.36 -9.64
C ASN A 36 -16.90 3.75 -8.77
N PHE A 37 -17.29 2.93 -7.80
CA PHE A 37 -16.42 2.25 -6.85
C PHE A 37 -16.79 0.78 -6.77
N HIS A 38 -15.79 -0.01 -6.36
CA HIS A 38 -16.00 -1.39 -5.98
C HIS A 38 -15.26 -1.72 -4.68
N LEU A 39 -15.83 -2.65 -3.93
CA LEU A 39 -15.22 -3.25 -2.75
C LEU A 39 -14.50 -4.52 -3.17
N ASP A 40 -13.21 -4.60 -2.87
CA ASP A 40 -12.34 -5.70 -3.24
C ASP A 40 -11.66 -6.35 -2.04
N VAL A 41 -11.56 -7.68 -2.08
CA VAL A 41 -10.85 -8.51 -1.10
C VAL A 41 -9.48 -8.89 -1.64
N GLN A 42 -8.44 -8.22 -1.16
CA GLN A 42 -7.04 -8.41 -1.57
C GLN A 42 -6.38 -9.64 -0.93
N GLY A 43 -7.15 -10.47 -0.22
CA GLY A 43 -6.70 -11.73 0.39
C GLY A 43 -6.70 -11.70 1.92
N LYS A 44 -5.93 -12.60 2.53
CA LYS A 44 -5.79 -12.75 3.99
C LYS A 44 -4.41 -12.29 4.45
N THR A 45 -4.38 -11.57 5.55
CA THR A 45 -3.14 -11.19 6.26
C THR A 45 -2.57 -12.40 7.02
N THR A 46 -1.32 -12.28 7.49
CA THR A 46 -0.65 -13.31 8.31
C THR A 46 -1.42 -13.61 9.60
N ASN A 47 -2.21 -12.67 10.11
CA ASN A 47 -3.04 -12.82 11.30
C ASN A 47 -4.42 -13.43 10.98
N GLY A 48 -4.66 -13.87 9.74
CA GLY A 48 -5.94 -14.46 9.34
C GLY A 48 -7.04 -13.45 8.98
N HIS A 49 -6.81 -12.14 9.15
CA HIS A 49 -7.79 -11.11 8.80
C HIS A 49 -7.87 -10.91 7.29
N LEU A 50 -9.07 -10.68 6.76
CA LEU A 50 -9.28 -10.28 5.37
C LEU A 50 -8.85 -8.83 5.17
N ASN A 51 -8.16 -8.58 4.07
CA ASN A 51 -7.73 -7.25 3.66
C ASN A 51 -8.72 -6.69 2.65
N LEU A 52 -9.50 -5.70 3.08
CA LEU A 52 -10.53 -5.08 2.27
C LEU A 52 -10.11 -3.69 1.81
N GLN A 53 -10.41 -3.38 0.55
CA GLN A 53 -10.11 -2.10 -0.06
C GLN A 53 -11.27 -1.64 -0.94
N ILE A 54 -11.53 -0.33 -0.93
CA ILE A 54 -12.45 0.30 -1.86
C ILE A 54 -11.62 1.01 -2.91
N GLN A 55 -11.85 0.67 -4.17
CA GLN A 55 -11.16 1.23 -5.32
C GLN A 55 -12.16 1.91 -6.25
N VAL A 56 -11.68 2.87 -7.04
CA VAL A 56 -12.48 3.44 -8.13
C VAL A 56 -12.51 2.45 -9.29
N ASP A 57 -13.67 2.29 -9.91
CA ASP A 57 -13.82 1.47 -11.11
C ASP A 57 -12.91 1.94 -12.24
N ALA A 58 -12.55 1.03 -13.14
CA ALA A 58 -11.78 1.37 -14.33
C ALA A 58 -12.51 2.37 -15.25
N HIS A 59 -13.85 2.31 -15.26
CA HIS A 59 -14.71 3.16 -16.09
C HIS A 59 -15.83 3.78 -15.24
N PRO A 60 -15.51 4.74 -14.36
CA PRO A 60 -16.50 5.28 -13.44
C PRO A 60 -17.56 6.09 -14.21
N LYS A 61 -18.82 5.94 -13.80
CA LYS A 61 -19.97 6.70 -14.33
C LYS A 61 -19.75 8.19 -14.18
N LYS A 62 -19.16 8.63 -13.07
CA LYS A 62 -18.78 10.04 -12.84
C LYS A 62 -17.46 10.35 -13.52
N THR A 63 -17.49 11.32 -14.45
CA THR A 63 -16.33 11.79 -15.20
C THR A 63 -15.22 12.35 -14.30
N SER A 64 -15.58 12.99 -13.19
CA SER A 64 -14.62 13.50 -12.21
C SER A 64 -13.79 12.39 -11.58
N LEU A 65 -14.29 11.15 -11.51
CA LEU A 65 -13.55 10.05 -10.89
C LEU A 65 -12.55 9.37 -11.83
N ARG A 66 -12.59 9.69 -13.14
CA ARG A 66 -11.77 9.00 -14.16
C ARG A 66 -10.27 9.15 -13.94
N GLU A 67 -9.83 10.26 -13.37
CA GLU A 67 -8.40 10.47 -13.06
C GLU A 67 -7.87 9.52 -11.96
N TRP A 68 -8.78 8.97 -11.15
CA TRP A 68 -8.48 8.02 -10.08
C TRP A 68 -8.94 6.60 -10.40
N ALA A 69 -9.32 6.31 -11.65
CA ALA A 69 -9.68 4.97 -12.06
C ALA A 69 -8.62 3.95 -11.60
N THR A 70 -9.08 2.84 -11.03
CA THR A 70 -8.27 1.76 -10.43
C THR A 70 -7.42 2.14 -9.21
N GLN A 71 -7.59 3.34 -8.65
CA GLN A 71 -6.90 3.74 -7.42
C GLN A 71 -7.71 3.35 -6.19
N THR A 72 -7.00 2.90 -5.15
CA THR A 72 -7.57 2.65 -3.81
C THR A 72 -7.88 3.97 -3.12
N VAL A 73 -9.15 4.21 -2.83
CA VAL A 73 -9.65 5.43 -2.17
C VAL A 73 -9.90 5.25 -0.67
N SER A 74 -10.05 4.00 -0.23
CA SER A 74 -10.17 3.67 1.19
C SER A 74 -9.61 2.27 1.46
N GLY A 75 -8.76 2.14 2.48
CA GLY A 75 -8.18 0.87 2.93
C GLY A 75 -6.67 0.94 3.22
N PRO A 76 -6.09 -0.11 3.83
CA PRO A 76 -6.70 -1.41 4.13
C PRO A 76 -7.61 -1.40 5.37
N ALA A 77 -8.81 -1.97 5.23
CA ALA A 77 -9.68 -2.30 6.36
C ALA A 77 -9.55 -3.80 6.66
N PHE A 78 -9.22 -4.14 7.90
CA PHE A 78 -8.99 -5.52 8.32
C PHE A 78 -10.24 -6.11 8.97
N LEU A 79 -10.77 -7.17 8.37
CA LEU A 79 -11.91 -7.92 8.90
C LEU A 79 -11.43 -9.26 9.46
N ALA A 80 -11.60 -9.47 10.77
CA ALA A 80 -11.34 -10.78 11.37
C ALA A 80 -12.32 -11.83 10.79
N VAL A 81 -11.80 -12.99 10.41
CA VAL A 81 -12.64 -14.08 9.86
C VAL A 81 -13.35 -14.82 10.98
N ASP A 82 -12.66 -15.00 12.11
CA ASP A 82 -13.12 -15.81 13.24
C ASP A 82 -13.99 -15.00 14.23
N GLU A 83 -13.81 -13.68 14.28
CA GLU A 83 -14.58 -12.79 15.12
C GLU A 83 -15.54 -11.97 14.24
N ALA A 84 -16.83 -12.11 14.49
CA ALA A 84 -17.83 -11.40 13.71
C ALA A 84 -17.85 -9.91 14.09
N MET A 85 -16.99 -9.12 13.44
CA MET A 85 -17.03 -7.67 13.53
C MET A 85 -18.40 -7.16 13.08
N ALA A 86 -18.95 -6.20 13.83
CA ALA A 86 -20.24 -5.64 13.48
C ALA A 86 -20.14 -4.88 12.15
N PRO A 87 -21.14 -4.96 11.27
CA PRO A 87 -21.18 -4.20 10.02
C PRO A 87 -20.88 -2.70 10.18
N GLY A 88 -21.34 -2.10 11.30
CA GLY A 88 -21.06 -0.71 11.65
C GLY A 88 -19.57 -0.43 11.84
N GLU A 89 -18.84 -1.32 12.50
CA GLU A 89 -17.39 -1.16 12.74
C GLU A 89 -16.59 -1.24 11.44
N VAL A 90 -17.01 -2.09 10.50
CA VAL A 90 -16.39 -2.17 9.16
C VAL A 90 -16.59 -0.87 8.39
N ARG A 91 -17.80 -0.29 8.44
CA ARG A 91 -18.08 1.02 7.83
C ARG A 91 -17.23 2.12 8.46
N GLU A 92 -17.07 2.11 9.78
CA GLU A 92 -16.19 3.06 10.48
C GLU A 92 -14.72 2.86 10.10
N ALA A 93 -14.24 1.62 9.99
CA ALA A 93 -12.88 1.32 9.55
C ALA A 93 -12.59 1.88 8.15
N PHE A 94 -13.55 1.79 7.22
CA PHE A 94 -13.43 2.42 5.91
C PHE A 94 -13.45 3.94 5.98
N LYS A 95 -14.36 4.53 6.77
CA LYS A 95 -14.42 6.00 6.97
C LYS A 95 -13.11 6.54 7.56
N ASN A 96 -12.46 5.80 8.45
CA ASN A 96 -11.19 6.17 9.07
C ASN A 96 -9.97 5.94 8.17
N SER A 97 -10.09 5.11 7.13
CA SER A 97 -9.01 4.78 6.19
C SER A 97 -9.18 5.43 4.81
N ILE A 98 -10.07 6.41 4.69
CA ILE A 98 -10.18 7.22 3.47
C ILE A 98 -8.84 7.93 3.26
N VAL A 99 -8.23 7.68 2.10
CA VAL A 99 -6.97 8.31 1.73
C VAL A 99 -7.25 9.78 1.41
N ASP A 100 -6.64 10.70 2.14
CA ASP A 100 -6.64 12.09 1.74
C ASP A 100 -5.62 12.32 0.61
N PHE A 101 -6.10 12.33 -0.63
CA PHE A 101 -5.24 12.56 -1.79
C PHE A 101 -4.76 14.01 -1.93
N ASN A 102 -5.31 14.95 -1.14
CA ASN A 102 -4.72 16.29 -1.03
C ASN A 102 -3.50 16.28 -0.11
N ASP A 103 -3.38 15.27 0.75
CA ASP A 103 -2.19 15.00 1.52
C ASP A 103 -1.15 14.26 0.67
N LYS A 104 -0.28 15.05 0.02
CA LYS A 104 0.85 14.54 -0.77
C LYS A 104 1.87 13.75 0.06
N SER A 105 1.77 13.71 1.39
CA SER A 105 2.67 12.91 2.24
C SER A 105 2.40 11.40 2.13
N GLN A 106 1.19 11.00 1.76
CA GLN A 106 0.75 9.61 1.65
C GLN A 106 0.95 9.00 0.25
N GLN A 107 1.31 9.81 -0.76
CA GLN A 107 1.74 9.31 -2.09
C GLN A 107 3.15 8.67 -2.05
N ARG A 108 3.42 7.78 -1.09
CA ARG A 108 4.62 6.94 -1.09
C ARG A 108 4.28 5.66 -1.84
N GLY A 109 4.67 5.56 -3.11
CA GLY A 109 4.62 4.24 -3.75
C GLY A 109 4.76 4.09 -5.26
N LYS A 110 4.88 5.14 -6.09
CA LYS A 110 5.33 4.94 -7.48
C LYS A 110 6.86 4.99 -7.54
N GLY A 111 7.47 3.89 -7.11
CA GLY A 111 8.81 3.42 -7.48
C GLY A 111 9.91 4.47 -7.63
N THR A 112 10.47 4.98 -6.53
CA THR A 112 11.89 5.36 -6.55
C THR A 112 12.67 4.19 -5.96
N ARG A 113 13.33 3.42 -6.83
CA ARG A 113 14.30 2.39 -6.47
C ARG A 113 15.25 2.98 -5.43
N VAL A 114 15.09 2.60 -4.16
CA VAL A 114 16.02 2.97 -3.09
C VAL A 114 17.37 2.40 -3.51
N LYS A 115 18.25 3.27 -4.03
CA LYS A 115 19.67 2.95 -4.17
C LYS A 115 20.14 2.65 -2.75
N LYS A 116 20.55 1.41 -2.50
CA LYS A 116 21.25 1.01 -1.27
C LYS A 116 22.31 2.08 -0.97
N PRO A 117 22.25 2.80 0.17
CA PRO A 117 23.36 3.65 0.57
C PRO A 117 24.56 2.75 0.84
N LYS A 118 25.63 2.92 0.05
CA LYS A 118 26.96 2.45 0.40
C LYS A 118 27.35 3.19 1.67
N GLN A 119 27.41 2.49 2.80
CA GLN A 119 28.03 3.00 4.01
C GLN A 119 29.52 3.13 3.74
N ASN A 120 30.05 4.35 3.88
CA ASN A 120 31.47 4.65 3.84
C ASN A 120 31.74 5.77 4.86
N ALA A 121 32.89 5.66 5.53
CA ALA A 121 33.54 6.62 6.43
C ALA A 121 32.94 6.72 7.84
N GLU A 122 33.64 6.22 8.87
CA GLU A 122 34.58 6.98 9.76
C GLU A 122 33.78 7.83 10.76
N GLU A 123 34.00 7.85 12.07
CA GLU A 123 35.22 7.81 12.88
C GLU A 123 34.75 7.69 14.35
N LYS A 124 35.46 6.94 15.20
CA LYS A 124 35.59 7.30 16.63
C LYS A 124 36.78 6.57 17.24
N THR A 125 37.84 7.36 17.32
CA THR A 125 38.94 7.40 18.30
C THR A 125 38.69 6.64 19.60
N GLU A 126 39.64 5.77 19.96
CA GLU A 126 40.18 5.60 21.32
C GLU A 126 41.44 4.71 21.24
N GLU A 127 42.61 5.30 21.51
CA GLU A 127 43.86 4.62 21.89
C GLU A 127 43.71 4.05 23.33
N PRO A 128 44.49 3.03 23.81
CA PRO A 128 45.93 2.87 23.51
C PRO A 128 46.53 1.45 23.42
N ASP A 129 47.78 1.47 22.93
CA ASP A 129 48.94 0.63 23.25
C ASP A 129 49.10 -0.82 22.71
N GLN A 130 50.35 -1.05 22.27
CA GLN A 130 51.08 -2.31 22.04
C GLN A 130 51.01 -3.01 20.68
N GLY A 131 51.95 -2.59 19.82
CA GLY A 131 52.95 -3.51 19.28
C GLY A 131 52.61 -4.25 17.99
N GLY A 132 53.56 -4.24 17.05
CA GLY A 132 53.64 -5.29 16.02
C GLY A 132 53.74 -4.77 14.59
N ASP A 133 54.98 -4.50 14.19
CA ASP A 133 55.49 -4.48 12.83
C ASP A 133 54.86 -5.57 11.93
N LYS A 134 54.28 -5.20 10.77
CA LYS A 134 54.40 -5.90 9.47
C LYS A 134 53.55 -5.30 8.34
N GLU A 135 54.26 -4.61 7.45
CA GLU A 135 54.22 -4.71 5.99
C GLU A 135 53.28 -5.79 5.37
N LYS A 136 52.36 -5.39 4.45
CA LYS A 136 52.35 -5.84 3.02
C LYS A 136 51.06 -5.53 2.23
N GLN A 137 51.31 -4.86 1.11
CA GLN A 137 50.83 -5.16 -0.26
C GLN A 137 49.36 -4.94 -0.65
N ASN A 138 49.17 -3.77 -1.26
CA ASN A 138 48.18 -3.41 -2.27
C ASN A 138 48.11 -4.45 -3.43
N LYS A 139 46.93 -5.02 -3.71
CA LYS A 139 46.65 -5.70 -5.00
C LYS A 139 45.36 -5.15 -5.63
N LYS A 140 45.55 -4.35 -6.67
CA LYS A 140 44.56 -3.98 -7.69
C LYS A 140 44.10 -5.23 -8.45
N GLY A 141 42.82 -5.60 -8.29
CA GLY A 141 42.13 -6.54 -9.17
C GLY A 141 41.33 -5.79 -10.24
N LYS A 142 41.89 -5.67 -11.45
CA LYS A 142 41.16 -5.27 -12.66
C LYS A 142 40.28 -6.44 -13.12
N GLY A 143 38.96 -6.28 -13.11
CA GLY A 143 38.01 -7.15 -13.80
C GLY A 143 37.30 -6.37 -14.89
N LYS A 144 37.70 -6.60 -16.15
CA LYS A 144 37.08 -6.05 -17.35
C LYS A 144 35.89 -6.92 -17.79
N ASN A 145 35.11 -6.35 -18.71
CA ASN A 145 34.28 -6.96 -19.76
C ASN A 145 32.77 -6.99 -19.46
N LYS A 146 31.88 -6.79 -20.43
CA LYS A 146 31.89 -6.22 -21.79
C LYS A 146 30.41 -6.13 -22.15
N PHE A 147 30.03 -5.07 -22.86
CA PHE A 147 28.74 -4.92 -23.51
C PHE A 147 28.41 -6.13 -24.40
N GLY A 148 27.21 -6.69 -24.25
CA GLY A 148 26.56 -7.59 -25.19
C GLY A 148 25.27 -6.95 -25.67
N LYS A 149 25.38 -6.14 -26.72
CA LYS A 149 24.26 -5.76 -27.60
C LYS A 149 24.06 -6.96 -28.55
N TRP A 150 22.83 -7.29 -28.91
CA TRP A 150 22.31 -7.56 -30.27
C TRP A 150 20.79 -7.54 -30.16
#